data_AF-A0A7C4U739-F1
#
_entry.id   AF-A0A7C4U739-F1
#
_cell.length_a   1.000
_cell.length_b   1.000
_cell.length_c   1.000
_cell.angle_alpha   90.00
_cell.angle_beta   90.00
_cell.angle_gamma   90.00
#
_symmetry.space_group_name_H-M   'P 1'
#
loop_
_entity.id
_entity.type
_entity.pdbx_description
1 polymer ?
#
loop_
_entity_poly.entity_id
_entity_poly.type
_entity_poly.pdbx_seq_one_letter_code
_entity_poly.pdbx_strand_id
1 'polypeptide(L)'
;MNNQKVIKPQDGFQVQFLSSQADIVIGGGAAGAGKTFAELLEPLRHKDVSGFNAIFFRRTTVQIRNPGGLWDESSEMYPHFQASSNSQ
;
A
#
# COMPACT_ATOMS: atom_id res chain seq x y z
N MET A 1 -17.59 -19.31 -12.24
CA MET A 1 -16.17 -19.11 -11.86
C MET A 1 -16.14 -17.97 -10.85
N ASN A 2 -15.69 -18.19 -9.62
CA ASN A 2 -15.63 -17.12 -8.63
C ASN A 2 -14.60 -16.09 -9.08
N ASN A 3 -15.05 -14.89 -9.44
CA ASN A 3 -14.23 -13.77 -9.90
C ASN A 3 -13.55 -13.06 -8.71
N GLN A 4 -12.91 -13.84 -7.83
CA GLN A 4 -12.31 -13.33 -6.60
C GLN A 4 -10.92 -12.78 -6.91
N LYS A 5 -10.79 -11.44 -6.87
CA LYS A 5 -9.49 -10.77 -7.02
C LYS A 5 -8.68 -10.98 -5.75
N VAL A 6 -7.50 -11.59 -5.87
CA VAL A 6 -6.58 -11.80 -4.74
C VAL A 6 -5.55 -10.68 -4.75
N ILE A 7 -5.48 -9.95 -3.64
CA ILE A 7 -4.46 -8.93 -3.39
C ILE A 7 -3.48 -9.52 -2.39
N LYS A 8 -2.23 -9.72 -2.81
CA LYS A 8 -1.18 -10.34 -2.01
C LYS A 8 0.18 -9.72 -2.35
N PRO A 9 1.15 -9.73 -1.43
CA PRO A 9 2.51 -9.36 -1.77
C PRO A 9 3.12 -10.33 -2.78
N GLN A 10 3.99 -9.81 -3.64
CA GLN A 10 4.81 -10.61 -4.55
C GLN A 10 6.00 -11.23 -3.82
N ASP A 11 6.42 -12.41 -4.28
CA ASP A 11 7.58 -13.10 -3.72
C ASP A 11 8.84 -12.23 -3.78
N GLY A 12 9.71 -12.39 -2.78
CA GLY A 12 10.91 -11.57 -2.62
C GLY A 12 10.68 -10.35 -1.72
N PHE A 13 11.00 -9.15 -2.23
CA PHE A 13 11.07 -7.93 -1.42
C PHE A 13 9.77 -7.64 -0.65
N GLN A 14 8.60 -7.72 -1.29
CA GLN A 14 7.35 -7.34 -0.65
C GLN A 14 6.99 -8.29 0.50
N VAL A 15 7.10 -9.60 0.29
CA VAL A 15 6.91 -10.61 1.34
C VAL A 15 7.89 -10.41 2.49
N GLN A 16 9.18 -10.20 2.20
CA GLN A 16 10.20 -9.98 3.24
C GLN A 16 9.93 -8.71 4.06
N PHE A 17 9.60 -7.61 3.38
CA PHE A 17 9.29 -6.34 4.03
C PHE A 17 8.05 -6.46 4.93
N LEU A 18 6.99 -7.09 4.43
CA LEU A 18 5.71 -7.19 5.13
C LEU A 18 5.63 -8.33 6.16
N SER A 19 6.58 -9.26 6.19
CA SER A 19 6.61 -10.36 7.17
C SER A 19 7.49 -10.08 8.40
N SER A 20 8.22 -8.96 8.38
CA SER A 20 9.04 -8.55 9.53
C SER A 20 8.17 -8.30 10.77
N GLN A 21 8.64 -8.77 11.92
CA GLN A 21 8.01 -8.55 13.22
C GLN A 21 8.57 -7.30 13.95
N ALA A 22 9.48 -6.56 13.32
CA ALA A 22 10.07 -5.38 13.92
C ALA A 22 9.06 -4.23 14.01
N ASP A 23 9.13 -3.45 15.09
CA ASP A 23 8.30 -2.24 15.26
C ASP A 23 8.58 -1.19 14.17
N ILE A 24 9.81 -1.18 13.63
CA ILE A 24 10.24 -0.30 12.54
C ILE A 24 10.96 -1.14 11.48
N VAL A 25 10.48 -1.06 10.24
CA VAL A 25 11.08 -1.75 9.09
C VAL A 25 11.57 -0.71 8.09
N ILE A 26 12.85 -0.82 7.70
CA ILE A 26 13.45 0.04 6.67
C ILE A 26 13.67 -0.80 5.41
N GLY A 27 12.90 -0.51 4.37
CA GLY A 27 12.95 -1.22 3.08
C GLY A 27 13.68 -0.42 2.01
N GLY A 28 14.88 -0.87 1.62
CA GLY A 28 15.61 -0.35 0.45
C GLY A 28 15.40 -1.22 -0.79
N GLY A 29 15.61 -0.65 -1.98
CA GLY A 29 15.58 -1.42 -3.23
C GLY A 29 15.48 -0.54 -4.47
N ALA A 30 15.69 -1.15 -5.65
CA ALA A 30 15.65 -0.48 -6.94
C ALA A 30 14.28 0.18 -7.23
N ALA A 31 14.26 1.13 -8.17
CA ALA A 31 13.00 1.61 -8.75
C ALA A 31 12.23 0.42 -9.36
N GLY A 32 10.91 0.40 -9.22
CA GLY A 32 10.07 -0.69 -9.72
C GLY A 32 10.00 -1.95 -8.83
N ALA A 33 10.71 -2.01 -7.70
CA ALA A 33 10.65 -3.14 -6.76
C ALA A 33 9.28 -3.32 -6.04
N GLY A 34 8.27 -2.52 -6.38
CA GLY A 34 6.92 -2.61 -5.79
C GLY A 34 6.82 -2.10 -4.36
N LYS A 35 7.67 -1.13 -3.96
CA LYS A 35 7.64 -0.52 -2.63
C LYS A 35 6.29 0.14 -2.32
N THR A 36 5.74 0.91 -3.26
CA THR A 36 4.44 1.58 -3.13
C THR A 36 3.32 0.57 -2.84
N PHE A 37 3.29 -0.56 -3.55
CA PHE A 37 2.31 -1.61 -3.31
C PHE A 37 2.42 -2.17 -1.89
N ALA A 38 3.64 -2.48 -1.43
CA ALA A 38 3.85 -2.98 -0.06
C ALA A 38 3.44 -1.94 1.00
N GLU A 39 3.80 -0.67 0.82
CA GLU A 39 3.39 0.44 1.68
C GLU A 39 1.85 0.54 1.78
N LEU A 40 1.12 0.41 0.67
CA LEU A 40 -0.36 0.50 0.66
C LEU A 40 -1.06 -0.78 1.15
N LEU A 41 -0.42 -1.94 1.04
CA LEU A 41 -0.97 -3.18 1.59
C LEU A 41 -0.95 -3.18 3.13
N GLU A 42 -0.04 -2.44 3.75
CA GLU A 42 0.14 -2.44 5.20
C GLU A 42 -1.07 -1.91 6.00
N PRO A 43 -1.65 -0.75 5.67
CA PRO A 43 -2.85 -0.26 6.34
C PRO A 43 -4.05 -1.19 6.24
N LEU A 44 -4.15 -2.00 5.18
CA LEU A 44 -5.26 -2.93 5.02
C LEU A 44 -5.29 -4.03 6.08
N ARG A 45 -4.14 -4.35 6.71
CA ARG A 45 -4.08 -5.25 7.87
C ARG A 45 -4.74 -4.66 9.12
N HIS A 46 -4.89 -3.34 9.15
CA HIS A 46 -5.42 -2.57 10.27
C HIS A 46 -6.78 -1.94 9.96
N LYS A 47 -7.39 -2.25 8.81
CA LYS A 47 -8.64 -1.61 8.34
C LYS A 47 -9.82 -1.75 9.31
N ASP A 48 -9.84 -2.81 10.11
CA ASP A 48 -10.90 -3.12 11.07
C ASP A 48 -10.59 -2.59 12.48
N VAL A 49 -9.45 -1.90 12.66
CA VAL A 49 -9.07 -1.26 13.93
C VAL A 49 -9.69 0.14 13.97
N SER A 50 -10.70 0.31 14.83
CA SER A 50 -11.39 1.60 14.98
C SER A 50 -10.41 2.71 15.38
N GLY A 51 -10.47 3.84 14.67
CA GLY A 51 -9.60 5.00 14.91
C GLY A 51 -8.18 4.88 14.33
N PHE A 52 -7.84 3.78 13.66
CA PHE A 52 -6.55 3.65 12.99
C PHE A 52 -6.41 4.62 11.82
N ASN A 53 -5.25 5.28 11.73
CA ASN A 53 -4.89 6.19 10.65
C ASN A 53 -3.47 5.86 10.17
N ALA A 54 -3.30 5.69 8.85
CA ALA A 54 -1.99 5.56 8.22
C ALA A 54 -1.65 6.84 7.44
N ILE A 55 -0.40 7.30 7.56
CA ILE A 55 0.08 8.52 6.93
C ILE A 55 1.30 8.20 6.08
N PHE A 56 1.27 8.62 4.82
CA PHE A 56 2.38 8.45 3.88
C PHE A 56 3.06 9.79 3.60
N PHE A 57 4.38 9.82 3.76
CA PHE A 57 5.18 11.01 3.50
C PHE A 57 6.00 10.83 2.21
N ARG A 58 5.98 11.87 1.37
CA ARG A 58 6.88 12.05 0.23
C ARG A 58 7.40 13.48 0.23
N ARG A 59 8.53 13.71 -0.43
CA ARG A 59 9.16 15.05 -0.45
C ARG A 59 8.28 16.09 -1.13
N THR A 60 7.54 15.69 -2.17
CA THR A 60 6.64 16.57 -2.91
C THR A 60 5.31 15.90 -3.19
N THR A 61 4.26 16.70 -3.37
CA THR A 61 2.92 16.23 -3.74
C THR A 61 2.89 15.58 -5.13
N VAL A 62 3.76 16.03 -6.05
CA VAL A 62 3.92 15.42 -7.38
C VAL A 62 4.33 13.95 -7.27
N GLN A 63 5.23 13.60 -6.35
CA GLN A 63 5.63 12.21 -6.12
C GLN A 63 4.49 11.32 -5.59
N ILE A 64 3.47 11.91 -4.99
CA ILE A 64 2.27 11.20 -4.54
C ILE A 64 1.34 10.91 -5.73
N ARG A 65 1.21 11.87 -6.66
CA ARG A 65 0.22 11.86 -7.74
C ARG A 65 0.73 11.36 -9.10
N ASN A 66 2.03 11.12 -9.26
CA ASN A 66 2.57 10.53 -10.49
C ASN A 66 1.93 9.17 -10.79
N PRO A 67 1.82 8.76 -12.07
CA PRO A 67 1.39 7.42 -12.44
C PRO A 67 2.21 6.34 -11.75
N GLY A 68 1.57 5.29 -11.21
CA GLY A 68 2.20 4.27 -10.37
C GLY A 68 2.69 4.78 -9.00
N GLY A 69 2.31 6.01 -8.63
CA GLY A 69 2.54 6.61 -7.34
C GLY A 69 1.50 6.19 -6.30
N LEU A 70 1.61 6.74 -5.10
CA LEU A 70 0.73 6.39 -3.96
C LEU A 70 -0.76 6.62 -4.27
N TRP A 71 -1.11 7.75 -4.88
CA TRP A 71 -2.50 8.08 -5.17
C TRP A 71 -3.11 7.12 -6.19
N ASP A 72 -2.40 6.89 -7.30
CA ASP A 72 -2.84 6.05 -8.41
C ASP A 72 -3.05 4.61 -7.93
N GLU A 73 -2.03 4.02 -7.30
CA GLU A 73 -2.08 2.65 -6.77
C GLU A 73 -3.15 2.47 -5.67
N SER A 74 -3.35 3.48 -4.82
CA SER A 74 -4.40 3.43 -3.78
C SER A 74 -5.81 3.46 -4.39
N SER A 75 -5.99 4.20 -5.48
CA SER A 75 -7.25 4.31 -6.22
C SER A 75 -7.60 3.01 -6.93
N GLU A 76 -6.60 2.18 -7.25
CA GLU A 76 -6.83 0.83 -7.79
C GLU A 76 -7.04 -0.23 -6.70
N MET A 77 -6.26 -0.17 -5.61
CA MET A 77 -6.26 -1.22 -4.58
C MET A 77 -7.46 -1.14 -3.64
N TYR A 78 -7.70 0.04 -3.05
CA TYR A 78 -8.64 0.20 -1.93
C TYR A 78 -10.13 0.01 -2.27
N PRO A 79 -10.63 0.32 -3.48
CA PRO A 79 -12.04 0.06 -3.82
C PRO A 79 -12.43 -1.42 -3.73
N HIS A 80 -11.47 -2.35 -3.86
CA HIS A 80 -11.72 -3.78 -3.65
C HIS A 80 -12.10 -4.14 -2.20
N PHE A 81 -11.90 -3.20 -1.27
CA PHE A 81 -12.25 -3.32 0.14
C PHE A 81 -13.38 -2.36 0.55
N GLN A 82 -14.20 -1.90 -0.41
CA GLN A 82 -15.30 -0.95 -0.18
C GLN A 82 -14.86 0.41 0.38
N ALA A 83 -13.57 0.73 0.26
CA ALA A 83 -13.06 2.04 0.65
C ALA A 83 -13.33 3.05 -0.47
N SER A 84 -13.70 4.26 -0.06
CA SER A 84 -13.85 5.42 -0.94
C SER A 84 -12.81 6.47 -0.56
N SER A 85 -12.22 7.12 -1.56
CA SER A 85 -11.48 8.36 -1.29
C SER A 85 -12.43 9.36 -0.65
N ASN A 86 -11.97 10.02 0.42
CA ASN A 86 -12.64 11.22 0.88
C ASN A 86 -12.50 12.27 -0.22
N SER A 87 -13.62 12.75 -0.75
CA SER A 87 -13.63 13.82 -1.74
C SER A 87 -12.88 15.02 -1.16
N GLN A 88 -11.84 15.48 -1.85
CA GLN A 88 -11.27 16.81 -1.61
C GLN A 88 -12.02 17.83 -2.45
#